data_AF-A0A259BJX4-F1
#
_entry.id   AF-A0A259BJX4-F1
#
_cell.length_a   1.000
_cell.length_b   1.000
_cell.length_c   1.000
_cell.angle_alpha   90.00
_cell.angle_beta   90.00
_cell.angle_gamma   90.00
#
_symmetry.space_group_name_H-M   'P 1'
#
loop_
_entity.id
_entity.type
_entity.pdbx_description
1 polymer ?
#
loop_
_entity_poly.entity_id
_entity_poly.type
_entity_poly.pdbx_seq_one_letter_code
_entity_poly.pdbx_strand_id
1 'polypeptide(L)'
;MSAEEYDEEAEFALLAQRARELRAKNPYARAFLDVMAMRERDPSSSSISRIAKIIRGDRSAAVELAKEMQRAGFGAYVVGRRGNVSRFEWEWSASSIGQAASGADVGVARIDRSQLEADEEPGEREEGALPTVAPVGPLVNSPVTQSNEPLKLTIDEAKAALARSFGVPISNVEITIKF
;
A
#
# COMPACT_ATOMS: atom_id res chain seq x y z
N MET A 1 -22.95 1.39 -23.51
CA MET A 1 -22.18 0.16 -23.27
C MET A 1 -21.34 -0.10 -24.51
N SER A 2 -20.17 0.50 -24.53
CA SER A 2 -19.20 0.35 -25.61
C SER A 2 -18.50 -1.02 -25.49
N ALA A 3 -17.93 -1.52 -26.58
CA ALA A 3 -17.19 -2.80 -26.56
C ALA A 3 -15.95 -2.76 -25.63
N GLU A 4 -15.43 -1.57 -25.30
CA GLU A 4 -14.28 -1.37 -24.42
C GLU A 4 -14.68 -1.53 -22.93
N GLU A 5 -15.87 -1.12 -22.52
CA GLU A 5 -16.38 -1.32 -21.14
C GLU A 5 -16.59 -2.82 -20.82
N TYR A 6 -16.90 -3.64 -21.82
CA TYR A 6 -17.19 -5.07 -21.64
C TYR A 6 -15.93 -5.92 -21.40
N ASP A 7 -14.76 -5.44 -21.86
CA ASP A 7 -13.48 -6.15 -21.71
C ASP A 7 -12.91 -5.94 -20.30
N GLU A 8 -13.04 -4.74 -19.74
CA GLU A 8 -12.53 -4.42 -18.40
C GLU A 8 -13.26 -5.16 -17.28
N GLU A 9 -14.57 -5.35 -17.39
CA GLU A 9 -15.36 -6.09 -16.39
C GLU A 9 -15.02 -7.59 -16.38
N ALA A 10 -14.77 -8.17 -17.56
CA ALA A 10 -14.35 -9.56 -17.70
C ALA A 10 -12.90 -9.77 -17.21
N GLU A 11 -12.00 -8.84 -17.53
CA GLU A 11 -10.63 -8.82 -17.01
C GLU A 11 -10.62 -8.70 -15.48
N PHE A 12 -11.49 -7.84 -14.93
CA PHE A 12 -11.71 -7.70 -13.48
C PHE A 12 -12.15 -9.00 -12.81
N ALA A 13 -13.17 -9.68 -13.34
CA ALA A 13 -13.69 -10.91 -12.76
C ALA A 13 -12.59 -12.00 -12.71
N LEU A 14 -11.77 -12.07 -13.76
CA LEU A 14 -10.63 -12.99 -13.85
C LEU A 14 -9.54 -12.66 -12.82
N LEU A 15 -9.20 -11.37 -12.65
CA LEU A 15 -8.20 -10.93 -11.66
C LEU A 15 -8.68 -11.19 -10.23
N ALA A 16 -9.95 -10.91 -9.92
CA ALA A 16 -10.56 -11.20 -8.63
C ALA A 16 -10.51 -12.69 -8.31
N GLN A 17 -10.81 -13.56 -9.29
CA GLN A 17 -10.68 -15.00 -9.13
C GLN A 17 -9.23 -15.41 -8.83
N ARG A 18 -8.26 -14.93 -9.62
CA ARG A 18 -6.84 -15.23 -9.40
C ARG A 18 -6.34 -14.76 -8.03
N ALA A 19 -6.84 -13.62 -7.55
CA ALA A 19 -6.50 -13.09 -6.23
C ALA A 19 -7.01 -14.00 -5.10
N ARG A 20 -8.26 -14.49 -5.21
CA ARG A 20 -8.83 -15.47 -4.27
C ARG A 20 -8.05 -16.78 -4.29
N GLU A 21 -7.69 -17.27 -5.47
CA GLU A 21 -6.91 -18.50 -5.62
C GLU A 21 -5.51 -18.37 -5.00
N LEU A 22 -4.81 -17.27 -5.29
CA LEU A 22 -3.47 -17.03 -4.75
C LEU A 22 -3.52 -16.93 -3.22
N ARG A 23 -4.51 -16.21 -2.69
CA ARG A 23 -4.78 -16.10 -1.24
C ARG A 23 -5.05 -17.46 -0.59
N ALA A 24 -5.77 -18.36 -1.27
CA ALA A 24 -6.07 -19.69 -0.75
C ALA A 24 -4.86 -20.64 -0.77
N LYS A 25 -4.00 -20.53 -1.80
CA LYS A 25 -2.87 -21.45 -2.04
C LYS A 25 -1.60 -21.05 -1.28
N ASN A 26 -1.36 -19.75 -1.06
CA ASN A 26 -0.13 -19.25 -0.45
C ASN A 26 -0.41 -18.44 0.85
N PRO A 27 0.10 -18.89 2.02
CA PRO A 27 -0.11 -18.18 3.28
C PRO A 27 0.53 -16.78 3.31
N TYR A 28 1.63 -16.57 2.60
CA TYR A 28 2.25 -15.25 2.46
C TYR A 28 1.40 -14.31 1.61
N ALA A 29 0.81 -14.82 0.52
CA ALA A 29 -0.12 -14.05 -0.29
C ALA A 29 -1.35 -13.65 0.52
N ARG A 30 -1.87 -14.56 1.36
CA ARG A 30 -2.96 -14.24 2.29
C ARG A 30 -2.60 -13.09 3.21
N ALA A 31 -1.49 -13.19 3.94
CA ALA A 31 -1.05 -12.14 4.86
C ALA A 31 -0.87 -10.79 4.14
N PHE A 32 -0.27 -10.81 2.95
CA PHE A 32 -0.02 -9.60 2.18
C PHE A 32 -1.31 -8.96 1.63
N LEU A 33 -2.18 -9.74 1.00
CA LEU A 33 -3.43 -9.26 0.42
C LEU A 33 -4.42 -8.80 1.49
N ASP A 34 -4.47 -9.45 2.64
CA ASP A 34 -5.29 -9.01 3.79
C ASP A 34 -4.83 -7.60 4.25
N VAL A 35 -3.52 -7.34 4.28
CA VAL A 35 -2.99 -5.99 4.61
C VAL A 35 -3.27 -4.98 3.51
N MET A 36 -3.18 -5.36 2.24
CA MET A 36 -3.52 -4.45 1.13
C MET A 36 -5.01 -4.09 1.14
N ALA A 37 -5.89 -5.04 1.47
CA ALA A 37 -7.35 -4.80 1.54
C ALA A 37 -7.74 -3.71 2.54
N MET A 38 -6.95 -3.54 3.60
CA MET A 38 -7.15 -2.55 4.66
C MET A 38 -6.58 -1.16 4.32
N ARG A 39 -5.84 -1.03 3.22
CA ARG A 39 -5.25 0.26 2.86
C ARG A 39 -6.29 1.18 2.25
N GLU A 40 -6.28 2.42 2.72
CA GLU A 40 -7.07 3.51 2.15
C GLU A 40 -6.42 4.10 0.88
N ARG A 41 -5.10 3.91 0.71
CA ARG A 41 -4.33 4.44 -0.42
C ARG A 41 -3.65 3.33 -1.20
N ASP A 42 -3.69 3.47 -2.53
CA ASP A 42 -3.06 2.53 -3.44
C ASP A 42 -1.60 2.88 -3.73
N PRO A 43 -0.66 1.99 -3.36
CA PRO A 43 0.72 2.17 -3.73
C PRO A 43 0.92 1.87 -5.23
N SER A 44 1.69 2.72 -5.90
CA SER A 44 2.15 2.48 -7.28
C SER A 44 3.12 1.31 -7.38
N SER A 45 3.89 1.10 -6.31
CA SER A 45 4.85 0.02 -6.20
C SER A 45 5.04 -0.42 -4.76
N SER A 46 5.57 -1.62 -4.55
CA SER A 46 5.90 -2.14 -3.23
C SER A 46 7.31 -2.73 -3.25
N SER A 47 8.20 -2.18 -2.42
CA SER A 47 9.56 -2.71 -2.29
C SER A 47 9.54 -4.14 -1.74
N ILE A 48 10.52 -4.94 -2.15
CA ILE A 48 10.64 -6.33 -1.66
C ILE A 48 10.89 -6.35 -0.14
N SER A 49 11.62 -5.36 0.39
CA SER A 49 11.81 -5.18 1.84
C SER A 49 10.46 -5.04 2.56
N ARG A 50 9.55 -4.21 2.02
CA ARG A 50 8.21 -4.01 2.60
C ARG A 50 7.34 -5.25 2.51
N ILE A 51 7.39 -5.96 1.38
CA ILE A 51 6.68 -7.23 1.22
C ILE A 51 7.16 -8.23 2.28
N ALA A 52 8.48 -8.39 2.45
CA ALA A 52 9.09 -9.27 3.46
C ALA A 52 8.62 -8.91 4.88
N LYS A 53 8.59 -7.61 5.21
CA LYS A 53 8.13 -7.11 6.50
C LYS A 53 6.65 -7.44 6.77
N ILE A 54 5.78 -7.28 5.77
CA ILE A 54 4.35 -7.55 5.89
C ILE A 54 4.09 -9.04 6.10
N ILE A 55 4.72 -9.89 5.30
CA ILE A 55 4.54 -11.35 5.38
C ILE A 55 5.33 -11.98 6.54
N ARG A 56 6.14 -11.19 7.26
CA ARG A 56 7.07 -11.62 8.30
C ARG A 56 7.98 -12.77 7.84
N GLY A 57 8.41 -12.68 6.57
CA GLY A 57 9.23 -13.68 5.90
C GLY A 57 10.61 -13.15 5.55
N ASP A 58 11.41 -13.98 4.92
CA ASP A 58 12.70 -13.56 4.39
C ASP A 58 12.55 -12.89 3.01
N ARG A 59 13.66 -12.33 2.52
CA ARG A 59 13.70 -11.69 1.20
C ARG A 59 13.36 -12.68 0.08
N SER A 60 13.71 -13.95 0.22
CA SER A 60 13.43 -14.99 -0.77
C SER A 60 11.94 -15.22 -0.94
N ALA A 61 11.22 -15.39 0.18
CA ALA A 61 9.77 -15.54 0.20
C ALA A 61 9.06 -14.31 -0.39
N ALA A 62 9.55 -13.10 -0.11
CA ALA A 62 9.01 -11.88 -0.70
C ALA A 62 9.21 -11.80 -2.22
N VAL A 63 10.37 -12.25 -2.72
CA VAL A 63 10.64 -12.33 -4.16
C VAL A 63 9.75 -13.38 -4.84
N GLU A 64 9.59 -14.56 -4.25
CA GLU A 64 8.71 -15.59 -4.79
C GLU A 64 7.26 -15.13 -4.80
N LEU A 65 6.79 -14.47 -3.74
CA LEU A 65 5.47 -13.87 -3.71
C LEU A 65 5.30 -12.81 -4.82
N ALA A 66 6.28 -11.93 -5.02
CA ALA A 66 6.23 -10.92 -6.09
C ALA A 66 6.15 -11.56 -7.49
N LYS A 67 6.88 -12.65 -7.73
CA LYS A 67 6.79 -13.41 -8.98
C LYS A 67 5.43 -14.09 -9.15
N GLU A 68 4.84 -14.62 -8.09
CA GLU A 68 3.51 -15.22 -8.13
C GLU A 68 2.42 -14.18 -8.42
N MET A 69 2.51 -13.00 -7.81
CA MET A 69 1.62 -11.87 -8.11
C MET A 69 1.76 -11.42 -9.57
N GLN A 70 2.98 -11.41 -10.12
CA GLN A 70 3.19 -11.13 -11.54
C GLN A 70 2.55 -12.21 -12.43
N ARG A 71 2.72 -13.50 -12.11
CA ARG A 71 2.08 -14.60 -12.85
C ARG A 71 0.54 -14.52 -12.80
N ALA A 72 0.00 -13.97 -11.72
CA ALA A 72 -1.44 -13.74 -11.58
C ALA A 72 -1.94 -12.53 -12.41
N GLY A 73 -1.04 -11.66 -12.87
CA GLY A 73 -1.36 -10.48 -13.68
C GLY A 73 -1.66 -9.22 -12.87
N PHE A 74 -1.23 -9.12 -11.61
CA PHE A 74 -1.47 -7.94 -10.77
C PHE A 74 -0.52 -6.77 -11.09
N GLY A 75 0.56 -7.05 -11.82
CA GLY A 75 1.62 -6.11 -12.11
C GLY A 75 2.93 -6.81 -12.45
N ALA A 76 4.05 -6.10 -12.31
CA ALA A 76 5.36 -6.56 -12.73
C ALA A 76 6.39 -6.53 -11.60
N TYR A 77 7.17 -7.61 -11.45
CA TYR A 77 8.33 -7.61 -10.57
C TYR A 77 9.55 -7.02 -11.28
N VAL A 78 10.05 -5.90 -10.76
CA VAL A 78 11.21 -5.18 -11.29
C VAL A 78 12.43 -5.46 -10.40
N VAL A 79 13.42 -6.13 -10.99
CA VAL A 79 14.71 -6.37 -10.32
C VAL A 79 15.55 -5.10 -10.34
N GLY A 80 15.89 -4.62 -9.16
CA GLY A 80 16.76 -3.47 -8.97
C GLY A 80 18.19 -3.75 -9.45
N ARG A 81 18.80 -2.77 -10.14
CA ARG A 81 20.20 -2.80 -10.58
C ARG A 81 20.88 -1.48 -10.19
N ARG A 82 22.20 -1.52 -9.92
CA ARG A 82 23.04 -0.33 -9.63
C ARG A 82 22.46 0.56 -8.51
N GLY A 83 22.15 -0.02 -7.36
CA GLY A 83 21.63 0.73 -6.21
C GLY A 83 20.11 0.98 -6.23
N ASN A 84 19.41 0.62 -7.30
CA ASN A 84 17.95 0.60 -7.27
C ASN A 84 17.43 -0.60 -6.49
N VAL A 85 16.38 -0.39 -5.69
CA VAL A 85 15.73 -1.44 -4.91
C VAL A 85 14.82 -2.30 -5.82
N SER A 86 14.77 -3.60 -5.54
CA SER A 86 13.83 -4.50 -6.21
C SER A 86 12.43 -4.26 -5.69
N ARG A 87 11.44 -4.20 -6.59
CA ARG A 87 10.07 -3.79 -6.25
C ARG A 87 9.06 -4.49 -7.14
N PHE A 88 7.82 -4.55 -6.67
CA PHE A 88 6.66 -4.91 -7.46
C PHE A 88 5.95 -3.64 -7.91
N GLU A 89 5.75 -3.44 -9.20
CA GLU A 89 5.00 -2.32 -9.78
C GLU A 89 3.57 -2.78 -10.05
N TRP A 90 2.61 -2.09 -9.46
CA TRP A 90 1.20 -2.43 -9.58
C TRP A 90 0.63 -1.87 -10.87
N GLU A 91 -0.13 -2.71 -11.59
CA GLU A 91 -0.92 -2.28 -12.75
C GLU A 91 -2.37 -1.98 -12.34
N TRP A 92 -2.83 -2.69 -11.32
CA TRP A 92 -4.17 -2.63 -10.76
C TRP A 92 -4.12 -2.22 -9.30
N SER A 93 -5.21 -1.60 -8.81
CA SER A 93 -5.32 -1.16 -7.41
C SER A 93 -5.01 -2.31 -6.45
N ALA A 94 -3.95 -2.13 -5.65
CA ALA A 94 -3.53 -3.14 -4.67
C ALA A 94 -4.62 -3.35 -3.60
N SER A 95 -5.29 -2.27 -3.19
CA SER A 95 -6.37 -2.31 -2.21
C SER A 95 -7.59 -3.05 -2.76
N SER A 96 -8.02 -2.74 -4.00
CA SER A 96 -9.14 -3.46 -4.61
C SER A 96 -8.82 -4.93 -4.87
N ILE A 97 -7.59 -5.27 -5.29
CA ILE A 97 -7.17 -6.68 -5.40
C ILE A 97 -7.25 -7.39 -4.04
N GLY A 98 -6.78 -6.74 -2.97
CA GLY A 98 -6.89 -7.28 -1.61
C GLY A 98 -8.34 -7.48 -1.16
N GLN A 99 -9.22 -6.53 -1.46
CA GLN A 99 -10.64 -6.61 -1.15
C GLN A 99 -11.33 -7.74 -1.95
N ALA A 100 -11.06 -7.83 -3.25
CA ALA A 100 -11.56 -8.88 -4.13
C ALA A 100 -11.08 -10.28 -3.68
N ALA A 101 -9.83 -10.40 -3.25
CA ALA A 101 -9.26 -11.62 -2.68
C ALA A 101 -9.98 -12.06 -1.39
N SER A 102 -10.45 -11.09 -0.59
CA SER A 102 -11.22 -11.32 0.64
C SER A 102 -12.69 -11.71 0.37
N GLY A 103 -13.11 -11.67 -0.89
CA GLY A 103 -14.49 -11.96 -1.29
C GLY A 103 -15.43 -10.76 -1.25
N ALA A 104 -14.90 -9.55 -1.07
CA ALA A 104 -15.69 -8.33 -1.21
C ALA A 104 -16.02 -8.10 -2.69
N ASP A 105 -17.25 -7.67 -2.95
CA ASP A 105 -17.72 -7.32 -4.29
C ASP A 105 -17.36 -5.86 -4.58
N VAL A 106 -16.06 -5.62 -4.72
CA VAL A 106 -15.47 -4.30 -4.99
C VAL A 106 -14.87 -4.35 -6.39
N GLY A 107 -15.27 -3.43 -7.26
CA GLY A 107 -14.64 -3.26 -8.56
C GLY A 107 -13.15 -2.94 -8.39
N VAL A 108 -12.26 -3.70 -9.05
CA VAL A 108 -10.83 -3.38 -9.09
C VAL A 108 -10.63 -2.33 -10.16
N ALA A 109 -10.26 -1.13 -9.72
CA ALA A 109 -9.85 -0.08 -10.62
C ALA A 109 -8.40 -0.31 -11.09
N ARG A 110 -8.12 -0.02 -12.36
CA ARG A 110 -6.74 0.24 -12.79
C ARG A 110 -6.19 1.40 -11.98
N ILE A 111 -4.89 1.36 -11.69
CA ILE A 111 -4.25 2.46 -10.99
C ILE A 111 -4.25 3.69 -11.91
N ASP A 112 -4.94 4.76 -11.49
CA ASP A 112 -4.74 6.08 -12.07
C ASP A 112 -3.40 6.63 -11.58
N ARG A 113 -2.43 6.71 -12.48
CA ARG A 113 -1.07 7.16 -12.13
C ARG A 113 -1.02 8.60 -11.61
N SER A 114 -2.06 9.40 -11.84
CA SER A 114 -2.12 10.80 -11.41
C SER A 114 -2.47 10.98 -9.93
N GLN A 115 -3.04 9.96 -9.27
CA GLN A 115 -3.37 9.96 -7.84
C GLN A 115 -2.33 9.21 -6.98
N LEU A 116 -1.22 8.80 -7.59
CA LEU A 116 -0.18 8.02 -6.93
C LEU A 116 0.71 8.89 -6.04
N GLU A 117 0.93 8.46 -4.80
CA GLU A 117 2.12 8.88 -4.07
C GLU A 117 3.34 8.16 -4.65
N ALA A 118 4.36 8.95 -5.03
CA ALA A 118 5.72 8.47 -5.00
C ALA A 118 6.03 8.25 -3.52
N ASP A 119 5.99 7.00 -3.06
CA ASP A 119 6.50 6.64 -1.74
C ASP A 119 8.01 6.95 -1.80
N GLU A 120 8.42 8.14 -1.38
CA GLU A 120 9.81 8.49 -1.11
C GLU A 120 10.26 7.62 0.06
N GLU A 121 10.71 6.39 -0.24
CA GLU A 121 11.40 5.59 0.77
C GLU A 121 12.71 6.32 1.11
N PRO A 122 12.96 6.69 2.39
CA PRO A 122 14.28 7.12 2.79
C PRO A 122 15.24 5.98 2.47
N GLY A 123 16.18 6.23 1.57
CA GLY A 123 17.02 5.19 0.99
C GLY A 123 17.60 4.26 2.06
N GLU A 124 17.19 2.99 2.01
CA GLU A 124 17.81 1.90 2.74
C GLU A 124 19.24 1.75 2.19
N ARG A 125 20.17 2.58 2.71
CA ARG A 125 21.60 2.33 2.56
C ARG A 125 21.88 1.02 3.27
N GLU A 126 22.30 0.00 2.53
CA GLU A 126 22.85 -1.22 3.12
C GLU A 126 24.12 -0.82 3.91
N GLU A 127 23.98 -0.63 5.23
CA GLU A 127 25.11 -0.48 6.15
C GLU A 127 25.83 -1.82 6.30
N GLY A 128 26.80 -2.04 5.42
CA GLY A 128 27.77 -3.12 5.49
C GLY A 128 29.19 -2.57 5.38
N ALA A 129 29.67 -1.85 6.40
CA ALA A 129 31.10 -1.68 6.67
C ALA A 129 31.35 -1.19 8.11
N LEU A 130 32.29 -1.86 8.78
CA LEU A 130 32.69 -1.75 10.19
C LEU A 130 33.06 -0.33 10.68
N PRO A 131 33.01 -0.10 12.01
CA PRO A 131 33.39 1.17 12.61
C PRO A 131 34.91 1.33 12.63
N THR A 132 35.41 2.45 12.10
CA THR A 132 36.74 2.98 12.42
C THR A 132 36.58 4.38 12.98
N VAL A 133 37.17 4.53 14.16
CA VAL A 133 37.20 5.69 15.05
C VAL A 133 37.97 6.88 14.46
N ALA A 134 37.46 8.10 14.70
CA ALA A 134 38.13 9.28 15.33
C ALA A 134 37.50 10.61 14.82
N PRO A 135 37.78 11.76 15.47
CA PRO A 135 37.12 12.23 16.68
C PRO A 135 36.29 13.51 16.47
N VAL A 136 35.39 13.70 17.44
CA VAL A 136 34.58 14.87 17.82
C VAL A 136 35.09 16.23 17.33
N GLY A 137 34.26 16.91 16.52
CA GLY A 137 34.23 18.37 16.38
C GLY A 137 32.79 18.86 16.61
N PRO A 138 32.56 19.98 17.32
CA PRO A 138 31.23 20.37 17.75
C PRO A 138 30.49 21.11 16.62
N LEU A 139 29.38 20.57 16.16
CA LEU A 139 28.45 21.28 15.30
C LEU A 139 27.05 21.25 15.92
N VAL A 140 26.75 22.39 16.55
CA VAL A 140 25.46 23.08 16.58
C VAL A 140 24.19 22.23 16.66
N ASN A 141 23.61 22.22 17.87
CA ASN A 141 22.21 21.90 18.13
C ASN A 141 21.28 22.65 17.16
N SER A 142 20.53 21.91 16.35
CA SER A 142 19.24 22.36 15.84
C SER A 142 18.18 21.41 16.38
N PRO A 143 17.29 21.84 17.30
CA PRO A 143 16.18 21.01 17.72
C PRO A 143 15.15 20.95 16.59
N VAL A 144 15.00 19.79 15.95
CA VAL A 144 13.79 19.48 15.19
C VAL A 144 12.69 19.15 16.20
N THR A 145 11.85 20.14 16.44
CA THR A 145 10.63 20.04 17.24
C THR A 145 9.71 18.98 16.64
N GLN A 146 9.60 17.83 17.31
CA GLN A 146 8.42 16.98 17.18
C GLN A 146 7.26 17.71 17.86
N SER A 147 6.45 18.43 17.08
CA SER A 147 5.18 18.95 17.54
C SER A 147 4.18 17.81 17.69
N ASN A 148 4.18 17.22 18.89
CA ASN A 148 3.13 16.33 19.38
C ASN A 148 2.00 17.17 19.99
N GLU A 149 1.37 18.02 19.17
CA GLU A 149 0.18 18.76 19.61
C GLU A 149 -1.07 17.90 19.40
N PRO A 150 -1.96 17.77 20.40
CA PRO A 150 -3.26 17.15 20.20
C PRO A 150 -4.01 17.99 19.15
N LEU A 151 -4.26 17.39 17.99
CA LEU A 151 -4.98 18.05 16.90
C LEU A 151 -6.31 18.56 17.44
N LYS A 152 -6.42 19.89 17.57
CA LYS A 152 -7.66 20.58 17.91
C LYS A 152 -8.55 20.56 16.67
N LEU A 153 -9.07 19.38 16.32
CA LEU A 153 -10.10 19.30 15.29
C LEU A 153 -11.35 19.99 15.81
N THR A 154 -11.84 20.93 15.01
CA THR A 154 -13.15 21.52 15.23
C THR A 154 -14.23 20.49 14.92
N ILE A 155 -15.43 20.68 15.49
CA ILE A 155 -16.58 19.78 15.24
C ILE A 155 -16.91 19.73 13.75
N ASP A 156 -16.75 20.85 13.03
CA ASP A 156 -17.03 20.93 11.59
C ASP A 156 -16.04 20.11 10.76
N GLU A 157 -14.75 20.16 11.10
CA GLU A 157 -13.73 19.30 10.47
C GLU A 157 -13.99 17.82 10.75
N ALA A 158 -14.41 17.48 11.98
CA ALA A 158 -14.76 16.11 12.34
C ALA A 158 -16.00 15.62 11.56
N LYS A 159 -17.04 16.46 11.42
CA LYS A 159 -18.22 16.11 10.62
C LYS A 159 -17.90 15.94 9.15
N ALA A 160 -17.05 16.80 8.58
CA ALA A 160 -16.62 16.69 7.19
C ALA A 160 -15.82 15.40 6.94
N ALA A 161 -14.95 15.02 7.89
CA ALA A 161 -14.21 13.76 7.82
C ALA A 161 -15.16 12.55 7.85
N LEU A 162 -16.09 12.51 8.81
CA LEU A 162 -17.06 11.40 8.94
C LEU A 162 -18.01 11.30 7.74
N ALA A 163 -18.48 12.44 7.22
CA ALA A 163 -19.34 12.49 6.05
C ALA A 163 -18.69 11.83 4.82
N ARG A 164 -17.40 12.12 4.59
CA ARG A 164 -16.61 11.47 3.54
C ARG A 164 -16.46 9.98 3.78
N SER A 165 -16.16 9.56 5.01
CA SER A 165 -15.98 8.15 5.34
C SER A 165 -17.26 7.32 5.21
N PHE A 166 -18.43 7.92 5.49
CA PHE A 166 -19.73 7.23 5.41
C PHE A 166 -20.48 7.47 4.09
N GLY A 167 -19.95 8.29 3.18
CA GLY A 167 -20.59 8.58 1.89
C GLY A 167 -21.94 9.31 2.04
N VAL A 168 -22.14 10.03 3.15
CA VAL A 168 -23.37 10.78 3.44
C VAL A 168 -23.06 12.29 3.44
N PRO A 169 -24.02 13.15 3.08
CA PRO A 169 -23.80 14.59 3.15
C PRO A 169 -23.56 15.03 4.60
N ILE A 170 -22.73 16.07 4.78
CA ILE A 170 -22.34 16.60 6.10
C ILE A 170 -23.55 16.96 6.96
N SER A 171 -24.66 17.38 6.34
CA SER A 171 -25.94 17.65 7.00
C SER A 171 -26.54 16.45 7.74
N ASN A 172 -26.15 15.23 7.36
CA ASN A 172 -26.68 13.98 7.90
C ASN A 172 -25.77 13.39 8.99
N VAL A 173 -24.72 14.10 9.39
CA VAL A 173 -23.77 13.65 10.44
C VAL A 173 -24.00 14.42 11.73
N GLU A 174 -24.37 13.69 12.78
CA GLU A 174 -24.54 14.22 14.14
C GLU A 174 -23.48 13.61 15.08
N ILE A 175 -22.82 14.47 15.87
CA ILE A 175 -21.79 14.06 16.85
C ILE A 175 -22.34 14.38 18.25
N THR A 176 -22.59 13.36 19.07
CA THR A 176 -23.02 13.52 20.47
C THR A 176 -21.86 13.21 21.40
N ILE A 177 -21.43 14.19 22.21
CA ILE A 177 -20.44 14.00 23.26
C ILE A 177 -21.18 13.74 24.57
N LYS A 178 -20.99 12.55 25.15
CA LYS A 178 -21.51 12.19 26.47
C LYS A 178 -20.38 12.32 27.49
N PHE A 179 -20.67 12.97 28.61
CA PHE A 179 -19.76 13.12 29.76
C PHE A 179 -20.17 12.16 30.87
#